data_AF-A0A1M4V584-F1
#
_entry.id   AF-A0A1M4V584-F1
#
_cell.length_a   1.000
_cell.length_b   1.000
_cell.length_c   1.000
_cell.angle_alpha   90.00
_cell.angle_beta   90.00
_cell.angle_gamma   90.00
#
_symmetry.space_group_name_H-M   'P 1'
#
loop_
_entity.id
_entity.type
_entity.pdbx_description
1 polymer ?
#
loop_
_entity_poly.entity_id
_entity_poly.type
_entity_poly.pdbx_seq_one_letter_code
_entity_poly.pdbx_strand_id
1 'polypeptide(L)'
;MGHIHKVTPLTENKHLNMYAIDATSKIGTPVHYFVSSRAESTEGLKLVTGKNHPDGVVIYSLYGEKKDRVVLVRQYRYTIDDYIYEFPAGLVEPGENYREAGIREMKEETGLDFEPFKVDKAYEKPFFTTIGMTDESCATVYGYACGTPSKCGLEDSEELEIVLADREEVKRILREEKVAIICAYMLMHFLHEEEEPFGFLQEEL
;
A
#
# COMPACT_ATOMS: atom_id res chain seq x y z
N MET A 1 13.65 -21.55 15.03
CA MET A 1 13.70 -20.48 14.02
C MET A 1 15.02 -20.60 13.26
N GLY A 2 15.18 -19.98 12.09
CA GLY A 2 16.53 -19.75 11.57
C GLY A 2 17.30 -18.78 12.48
N HIS A 3 18.61 -18.64 12.25
CA HIS A 3 19.48 -17.71 12.95
C HIS A 3 20.17 -16.79 11.94
N ILE A 4 19.99 -15.47 12.10
CA ILE A 4 20.70 -14.47 11.29
C ILE A 4 22.05 -14.20 11.95
N HIS A 5 23.13 -14.37 11.19
CA HIS A 5 24.49 -14.14 11.68
C HIS A 5 24.97 -12.73 11.38
N LYS A 6 24.63 -12.22 10.20
CA LYS A 6 25.13 -10.94 9.72
C LYS A 6 24.15 -10.31 8.75
N VAL A 7 24.03 -8.99 8.83
CA VAL A 7 23.41 -8.16 7.82
C VAL A 7 24.46 -7.18 7.31
N THR A 8 24.63 -7.12 5.98
CA THR A 8 25.62 -6.27 5.34
C THR A 8 24.92 -5.30 4.39
N PRO A 9 25.02 -3.96 4.60
CA PRO A 9 24.51 -2.99 3.63
C PRO A 9 25.32 -3.10 2.33
N LEU A 10 24.63 -3.07 1.19
CA LEU A 10 25.24 -3.18 -0.14
C LEU A 10 25.16 -1.88 -0.94
N THR A 11 24.24 -0.98 -0.57
CA THR A 11 24.04 0.32 -1.23
C THR A 11 23.79 1.41 -0.20
N GLU A 12 23.95 2.67 -0.62
CA GLU A 12 23.62 3.86 0.15
C GLU A 12 22.91 4.86 -0.77
N ASN A 13 21.58 4.77 -0.84
CA ASN A 13 20.73 5.68 -1.60
C ASN A 13 19.71 6.34 -0.67
N LYS A 14 19.21 7.51 -1.11
CA LYS A 14 18.25 8.33 -0.36
C LYS A 14 16.93 7.60 -0.04
N HIS A 15 16.43 6.76 -0.95
CA HIS A 15 15.07 6.23 -0.86
C HIS A 15 14.98 4.71 -0.71
N LEU A 16 16.01 3.96 -1.12
CA LEU A 16 15.95 2.49 -1.16
C LEU A 16 17.35 1.88 -1.06
N ASN A 17 17.53 0.93 -0.15
CA ASN A 17 18.80 0.27 0.11
C ASN A 17 18.70 -1.24 0.04
N MET A 18 19.74 -1.89 -0.49
CA MET A 18 19.85 -3.34 -0.54
C MET A 18 20.77 -3.86 0.57
N TYR A 19 20.38 -4.96 1.20
CA TYR A 19 21.14 -5.62 2.28
C TYR A 19 21.31 -7.10 1.97
N ALA A 20 22.51 -7.63 2.17
CA ALA A 20 22.77 -9.07 2.21
C ALA A 20 22.57 -9.60 3.63
N ILE A 21 21.91 -10.75 3.75
CA ILE A 21 21.66 -11.45 5.00
C ILE A 21 22.33 -12.82 4.93
N ASP A 22 23.27 -13.05 5.85
CA ASP A 22 23.87 -14.35 6.08
C ASP A 22 23.18 -15.02 7.27
N ALA A 23 22.61 -16.19 7.06
CA ALA A 23 21.83 -16.90 8.06
C ALA A 23 22.04 -18.42 8.00
N THR A 24 21.49 -19.11 8.99
CA THR A 24 21.35 -20.56 9.00
C THR A 24 19.91 -20.94 9.25
N SER A 25 19.38 -21.86 8.45
CA SER A 25 18.03 -22.40 8.64
C SER A 25 17.90 -23.19 9.95
N LYS A 26 16.67 -23.55 10.33
CA LYS A 26 16.41 -24.36 11.53
C LYS A 26 17.16 -25.72 11.52
N ILE A 27 17.48 -26.26 10.34
CA ILE A 27 18.15 -27.56 10.17
C ILE A 27 19.65 -27.44 9.86
N GLY A 28 20.24 -26.26 10.02
CA GLY A 28 21.68 -26.07 9.85
C GLY A 28 22.13 -25.72 8.42
N THR A 29 21.22 -25.65 7.45
CA THR A 29 21.57 -25.22 6.08
C THR A 29 21.96 -23.73 6.05
N PRO A 30 23.13 -23.36 5.49
CA PRO A 30 23.48 -21.97 5.23
C PRO A 30 22.49 -21.31 4.27
N VAL A 31 22.16 -20.04 4.54
CA VAL A 31 21.25 -19.23 3.74
C VAL A 31 21.92 -17.89 3.46
N HIS A 32 21.93 -17.50 2.19
CA HIS A 32 22.29 -16.16 1.74
C HIS A 32 21.05 -15.55 1.09
N TYR A 33 20.62 -14.40 1.61
CA TYR A 33 19.39 -13.73 1.20
C TYR A 33 19.65 -12.25 0.92
N PHE A 34 18.82 -11.65 0.08
CA PHE A 34 18.86 -10.21 -0.18
C PHE A 34 17.52 -9.60 0.16
N VAL A 35 17.55 -8.41 0.77
CA VAL A 35 16.36 -7.61 1.04
C VAL A 35 16.55 -6.20 0.51
N SER A 36 15.53 -5.68 -0.14
CA SER A 36 15.42 -4.27 -0.48
C SER A 36 14.58 -3.58 0.58
N SER A 37 15.11 -2.56 1.25
CA SER A 37 14.47 -1.89 2.37
C SER A 37 14.53 -0.38 2.23
N ARG A 38 13.55 0.31 2.80
CA ARG A 38 13.56 1.77 2.95
C ARG A 38 14.39 2.24 4.14
N ALA A 39 14.87 1.33 4.98
CA ALA A 39 15.77 1.68 6.07
C ALA A 39 17.04 2.38 5.52
N GLU A 40 17.48 3.44 6.22
CA GLU A 40 18.73 4.14 5.91
C GLU A 40 19.96 3.37 6.42
N SER A 41 19.78 2.55 7.46
CA SER A 41 20.86 1.79 8.09
C SER A 41 20.38 0.42 8.57
N THR A 42 21.33 -0.44 8.94
CA THR A 42 21.04 -1.77 9.49
C THR A 42 20.18 -1.72 10.75
N GLU A 43 20.34 -0.69 11.57
CA GLU A 43 19.62 -0.50 12.83
C GLU A 43 18.14 -0.17 12.60
N GLY A 44 17.80 0.39 11.43
CA GLY A 44 16.43 0.72 11.05
C GLY A 44 15.63 -0.46 10.49
N LEU A 45 16.28 -1.55 10.10
CA LEU A 45 15.61 -2.71 9.50
C LEU A 45 14.61 -3.34 10.47
N LYS A 46 13.45 -3.77 9.96
CA LYS A 46 12.40 -4.40 10.79
C LYS A 46 12.87 -5.70 11.43
N LEU A 47 13.79 -6.41 10.79
CA LEU A 47 14.43 -7.61 11.36
C LEU A 47 15.30 -7.30 12.59
N VAL A 48 15.82 -6.07 12.70
CA VAL A 48 16.66 -5.62 13.82
C VAL A 48 15.81 -4.96 14.90
N THR A 49 14.90 -4.06 14.51
CA THR A 49 14.05 -3.34 15.47
C THR A 49 12.97 -4.24 16.09
N GLY A 50 12.56 -5.30 15.38
CA GLY A 50 11.43 -6.16 15.76
C GLY A 50 10.08 -5.45 15.70
N LYS A 51 10.01 -4.25 15.12
CA LYS A 51 8.80 -3.43 15.02
C LYS A 51 8.35 -3.31 13.58
N ASN A 52 7.05 -3.49 13.36
CA ASN A 52 6.42 -3.28 12.06
C ASN A 52 5.63 -1.97 12.08
N HIS A 53 6.30 -0.89 11.71
CA HIS A 53 5.67 0.39 11.41
C HIS A 53 5.33 0.45 9.92
N PRO A 54 4.22 1.10 9.52
CA PRO A 54 3.90 1.24 8.11
C PRO A 54 4.89 2.20 7.46
N ASP A 55 5.48 1.79 6.34
CA ASP A 55 6.25 2.68 5.48
C ASP A 55 5.31 3.55 4.63
N GLY A 56 4.15 2.98 4.26
CA GLY A 56 3.14 3.66 3.47
C GLY A 56 1.71 3.39 3.92
N VAL A 57 0.79 4.10 3.28
CA VAL A 57 -0.66 3.95 3.44
C VAL A 57 -1.29 3.64 2.09
N VAL A 58 -2.27 2.74 2.09
CA VAL A 58 -3.14 2.44 0.95
C VAL A 58 -4.56 2.86 1.30
N ILE A 59 -5.25 3.57 0.41
CA ILE A 59 -6.57 4.14 0.70
C ILE A 59 -7.66 3.42 -0.10
N TYR A 60 -8.46 2.60 0.58
CA TYR A 60 -9.63 1.99 -0.03
C TYR A 60 -10.87 2.81 0.31
N SER A 61 -11.40 3.53 -0.67
CA SER A 61 -12.53 4.45 -0.46
C SER A 61 -13.64 4.29 -1.49
N LEU A 62 -14.88 4.53 -1.02
CA LEU A 62 -16.05 4.64 -1.89
C LEU A 62 -16.40 6.10 -2.12
N TYR A 63 -16.76 6.43 -3.35
CA TYR A 63 -16.93 7.79 -3.84
C TYR A 63 -18.39 8.21 -4.00
N GLY A 64 -18.66 9.47 -3.66
CA GLY A 64 -19.92 10.16 -3.98
C GLY A 64 -21.09 9.76 -3.09
N GLU A 65 -22.24 10.42 -3.29
CA GLU A 65 -23.42 10.23 -2.43
C GLU A 65 -23.93 8.79 -2.45
N LYS A 66 -23.85 8.13 -3.62
CA LYS A 66 -24.30 6.75 -3.81
C LYS A 66 -23.31 5.71 -3.28
N LYS A 67 -22.03 6.07 -3.10
CA LYS A 67 -20.98 5.17 -2.65
C LYS A 67 -20.87 3.90 -3.51
N ASP A 68 -21.15 4.03 -4.80
CA ASP A 68 -21.22 2.93 -5.77
C ASP A 68 -19.98 2.83 -6.66
N ARG A 69 -18.95 3.62 -6.35
CA ARG A 69 -17.68 3.69 -7.09
C ARG A 69 -16.50 3.62 -6.15
N VAL A 70 -15.48 2.87 -6.53
CA VAL A 70 -14.19 2.84 -5.83
C VAL A 70 -13.28 3.92 -6.41
N VAL A 71 -12.55 4.64 -5.56
CA VAL A 71 -11.50 5.56 -6.03
C VAL A 71 -10.23 4.75 -6.31
N LEU A 72 -9.77 4.83 -7.55
CA LEU A 72 -8.54 4.22 -8.03
C LEU A 72 -7.67 5.28 -8.71
N VAL A 73 -6.40 4.94 -8.89
CA VAL A 73 -5.49 5.65 -9.79
C VAL A 73 -4.95 4.70 -10.84
N ARG A 74 -4.79 5.18 -12.06
CA ARG A 74 -4.01 4.53 -13.12
C ARG A 74 -2.69 5.27 -13.22
N GLN A 75 -1.66 4.73 -12.60
CA GLN A 75 -0.36 5.40 -12.41
C GLN A 75 0.70 4.78 -13.30
N TYR A 76 1.52 5.62 -13.91
CA TYR A 76 2.74 5.19 -14.60
C TYR A 76 3.80 4.84 -13.55
N ARG A 77 4.30 3.61 -13.59
CA ARG A 77 5.33 3.13 -12.68
C ARG A 77 6.61 2.82 -13.45
N TYR A 78 7.66 3.59 -13.17
CA TYR A 78 9.00 3.38 -13.74
C TYR A 78 9.55 1.97 -13.55
N THR A 79 9.10 1.24 -12.52
CA THR A 79 9.51 -0.13 -12.21
C THR A 79 9.03 -1.16 -13.23
N ILE A 80 7.96 -0.86 -13.98
CA ILE A 80 7.39 -1.73 -15.03
C ILE A 80 7.32 -1.04 -16.39
N ASP A 81 7.75 0.22 -16.48
CA ASP A 81 7.73 1.05 -17.70
C ASP A 81 6.33 1.10 -18.35
N ASP A 82 5.29 1.12 -17.52
CA ASP A 82 3.90 1.10 -17.97
C ASP A 82 2.93 1.60 -16.87
N TYR A 83 1.66 1.73 -17.24
CA TYR A 83 0.57 2.04 -16.33
C TYR A 83 0.05 0.80 -15.60
N ILE A 84 -0.37 1.01 -14.36
CA ILE A 84 -0.97 0.01 -13.49
C ILE A 84 -2.11 0.65 -12.69
N TYR A 85 -3.15 -0.14 -12.42
CA TYR A 85 -4.24 0.26 -11.53
C TYR A 85 -3.90 -0.04 -10.08
N GLU A 86 -3.99 0.99 -9.25
CA GLU A 86 -3.70 0.98 -7.83
C GLU A 86 -4.77 1.77 -7.06
N PHE A 87 -4.75 1.67 -5.74
CA PHE A 87 -5.45 2.63 -4.89
C PHE A 87 -4.59 3.88 -4.71
N PRO A 88 -5.20 5.04 -4.43
CA PRO A 88 -4.45 6.17 -3.89
C PRO A 88 -3.61 5.74 -2.69
N ALA A 89 -2.34 6.15 -2.67
CA ALA A 89 -1.37 5.63 -1.72
C ALA A 89 -0.14 6.52 -1.65
N GLY A 90 0.55 6.51 -0.51
CA GLY A 90 1.83 7.17 -0.39
C GLY A 90 2.55 6.85 0.91
N LEU A 91 3.64 7.56 1.17
CA LEU A 91 4.49 7.28 2.33
C LEU A 91 3.91 7.89 3.60
N VAL A 92 4.11 7.21 4.72
CA VAL A 92 3.81 7.81 6.04
C VAL A 92 5.00 8.66 6.46
N GLU A 93 4.80 9.96 6.61
CA GLU A 93 5.89 10.87 6.96
C GLU A 93 6.32 10.76 8.44
N PRO A 94 7.57 11.13 8.78
CA PRO A 94 8.01 11.15 10.17
C PRO A 94 7.13 12.02 11.06
N GLY A 95 6.50 11.39 12.07
CA GLY A 95 5.62 12.06 13.02
C GLY A 95 4.14 12.11 12.60
N GLU A 96 3.83 11.68 11.38
CA GLU A 96 2.47 11.52 10.86
C GLU A 96 1.92 10.13 11.23
N ASN A 97 0.64 10.04 11.56
CA ASN A 97 -0.02 8.73 11.65
C ASN A 97 -0.59 8.31 10.30
N TYR A 98 -0.72 7.01 10.06
CA TYR A 98 -1.14 6.48 8.76
C TYR A 98 -2.52 6.97 8.29
N ARG A 99 -3.43 7.40 9.18
CA ARG A 99 -4.72 7.97 8.76
C ARG A 99 -4.58 9.44 8.32
N GLU A 100 -3.71 10.20 8.97
CA GLU A 100 -3.34 11.55 8.53
C GLU A 100 -2.70 11.48 7.15
N ALA A 101 -1.75 10.56 6.96
CA ALA A 101 -1.15 10.26 5.66
C ALA A 101 -2.24 9.94 4.62
N GLY A 102 -3.19 9.05 4.95
CA GLY A 102 -4.26 8.68 4.03
C GLY A 102 -5.16 9.85 3.61
N ILE A 103 -5.41 10.82 4.51
CA ILE A 103 -6.17 12.03 4.19
C ILE A 103 -5.34 12.94 3.27
N ARG A 104 -4.05 13.13 3.58
CA ARG A 104 -3.13 13.96 2.79
C ARG A 104 -2.95 13.40 1.38
N GLU A 105 -2.60 12.13 1.26
CA GLU A 105 -2.33 11.46 -0.02
C GLU A 105 -3.58 11.43 -0.92
N MET A 106 -4.79 11.16 -0.36
CA MET A 106 -6.02 11.27 -1.15
C MET A 106 -6.17 12.68 -1.74
N LYS A 107 -5.86 13.72 -0.95
CA LYS A 107 -6.00 15.10 -1.37
C LYS A 107 -4.98 15.49 -2.43
N GLU A 108 -3.73 15.05 -2.28
CA GLU A 108 -2.62 15.33 -3.18
C GLU A 108 -2.84 14.65 -4.54
N GLU A 109 -3.07 13.34 -4.56
CA GLU A 109 -3.19 12.57 -5.81
C GLU A 109 -4.51 12.81 -6.55
N THR A 110 -5.61 13.02 -5.82
CA THR A 110 -6.96 13.01 -6.41
C THR A 110 -7.76 14.29 -6.21
N GLY A 111 -7.32 15.20 -5.34
CA GLY A 111 -8.06 16.41 -4.98
C GLY A 111 -9.31 16.17 -4.13
N LEU A 112 -9.67 14.91 -3.88
CA LEU A 112 -10.86 14.52 -3.13
C LEU A 112 -10.65 14.73 -1.62
N ASP A 113 -11.75 15.02 -0.94
CA ASP A 113 -11.78 15.01 0.52
C ASP A 113 -12.07 13.59 1.00
N PHE A 114 -11.38 13.15 2.05
CA PHE A 114 -11.44 11.79 2.58
C PHE A 114 -11.87 11.75 4.04
N GLU A 115 -12.88 10.94 4.34
CA GLU A 115 -13.38 10.70 5.68
C GLU A 115 -13.08 9.24 6.09
N PRO A 116 -11.97 8.99 6.82
CA PRO A 116 -11.60 7.63 7.21
C PRO A 116 -12.48 7.11 8.35
N PHE A 117 -12.79 5.83 8.32
CA PHE A 117 -13.48 5.14 9.40
C PHE A 117 -12.54 4.81 10.54
N LYS A 118 -13.14 4.45 11.67
CA LYS A 118 -12.44 3.75 12.74
C LYS A 118 -12.91 2.30 12.74
N VAL A 119 -12.04 1.40 12.32
CA VAL A 119 -12.29 -0.05 12.30
C VAL A 119 -11.41 -0.76 13.31
N ASP A 120 -11.57 -2.07 13.44
CA ASP A 120 -10.68 -2.86 14.28
C ASP A 120 -9.22 -2.74 13.79
N LYS A 121 -8.28 -2.62 14.74
CA LYS A 121 -6.85 -2.48 14.44
C LYS A 121 -6.30 -3.65 13.64
N ALA A 122 -6.93 -4.82 13.71
CA ALA A 122 -6.56 -5.97 12.91
C ALA A 122 -6.63 -5.70 11.40
N TYR A 123 -7.52 -4.81 10.95
CA TYR A 123 -7.67 -4.44 9.52
C TYR A 123 -6.76 -3.29 9.08
N GLU A 124 -6.26 -2.48 10.02
CA GLU A 124 -5.42 -1.30 9.73
C GLU A 124 -3.95 -1.47 10.14
N LYS A 125 -3.61 -2.54 10.87
CA LYS A 125 -2.21 -2.82 11.21
C LYS A 125 -1.39 -2.98 9.92
N PRO A 126 -0.09 -2.63 9.94
CA PRO A 126 0.71 -2.72 8.73
C PRO A 126 0.86 -4.17 8.26
N PHE A 127 0.62 -4.40 6.98
CA PHE A 127 0.83 -5.69 6.31
C PHE A 127 1.96 -5.59 5.30
N PHE A 128 2.78 -6.63 5.21
CA PHE A 128 3.92 -6.67 4.28
C PHE A 128 3.43 -6.77 2.84
N THR A 129 4.05 -6.01 1.93
CA THR A 129 3.66 -5.95 0.52
C THR A 129 4.21 -7.15 -0.25
N THR A 130 5.53 -7.18 -0.48
CA THR A 130 6.23 -8.24 -1.22
C THR A 130 7.33 -8.86 -0.36
N ILE A 131 6.94 -9.60 0.69
CA ILE A 131 7.86 -10.08 1.75
C ILE A 131 9.02 -10.96 1.26
N GLY A 132 8.90 -11.56 0.07
CA GLY A 132 9.99 -12.28 -0.57
C GLY A 132 11.13 -11.38 -1.07
N MET A 133 10.92 -10.07 -1.15
CA MET A 133 11.87 -9.11 -1.74
C MET A 133 12.16 -7.93 -0.82
N THR A 134 11.16 -7.46 -0.09
CA THR A 134 11.23 -6.25 0.73
C THR A 134 10.62 -6.46 2.12
N ASP A 135 11.10 -5.71 3.10
CA ASP A 135 10.44 -5.58 4.40
C ASP A 135 9.40 -4.46 4.43
N GLU A 136 9.11 -3.81 3.29
CA GLU A 136 8.08 -2.79 3.17
C GLU A 136 6.70 -3.30 3.64
N SER A 137 6.02 -2.48 4.43
CA SER A 137 4.65 -2.72 4.85
C SER A 137 3.80 -1.48 4.77
N CYS A 138 2.53 -1.66 4.47
CA CYS A 138 1.56 -0.57 4.40
C CYS A 138 0.41 -0.80 5.37
N ALA A 139 -0.08 0.28 5.96
CA ALA A 139 -1.41 0.28 6.57
C ALA A 139 -2.47 0.49 5.47
N THR A 140 -3.67 -0.02 5.67
CA THR A 140 -4.82 0.31 4.79
C THR A 140 -5.80 1.16 5.57
N VAL A 141 -6.28 2.24 4.95
CA VAL A 141 -7.30 3.12 5.52
C VAL A 141 -8.56 3.05 4.67
N TYR A 142 -9.68 2.91 5.35
CA TYR A 142 -10.99 2.71 4.75
C TYR A 142 -11.85 3.95 4.97
N GLY A 143 -12.67 4.34 4.00
CA GLY A 143 -13.51 5.51 4.20
C GLY A 143 -14.37 5.90 3.01
N TYR A 144 -14.97 7.08 3.12
CA TYR A 144 -15.69 7.70 2.02
C TYR A 144 -14.91 8.87 1.44
N ALA A 145 -14.95 9.02 0.12
CA ALA A 145 -14.38 10.14 -0.59
C ALA A 145 -15.48 11.00 -1.23
N CYS A 146 -15.32 12.32 -1.18
CA CYS A 146 -16.26 13.26 -1.78
C CYS A 146 -15.52 14.45 -2.42
N GLY A 147 -16.29 15.33 -3.08
CA GLY A 147 -15.74 16.47 -3.81
C GLY A 147 -15.50 16.19 -5.29
N THR A 148 -14.75 17.08 -5.93
CA THR A 148 -14.47 17.04 -7.37
C THR A 148 -13.05 16.57 -7.61
N PRO A 149 -12.84 15.48 -8.39
CA PRO A 149 -11.51 15.01 -8.74
C PRO A 149 -10.65 16.11 -9.38
N SER A 150 -9.41 16.22 -8.96
CA SER A 150 -8.45 17.20 -9.45
C SER A 150 -7.03 16.70 -9.27
N LYS A 151 -6.14 17.05 -10.21
CA LYS A 151 -4.70 16.73 -10.12
C LYS A 151 -3.86 17.93 -9.68
N CYS A 152 -4.49 18.99 -9.14
CA CYS A 152 -3.76 20.21 -8.76
C CYS A 152 -2.76 20.02 -7.61
N GLY A 153 -2.90 18.96 -6.81
CA GLY A 153 -1.99 18.63 -5.72
C GLY A 153 -0.93 17.58 -6.09
N LEU A 154 -0.97 17.05 -7.33
CA LEU A 154 -0.09 15.98 -7.77
C LEU A 154 1.34 16.49 -7.91
N GLU A 155 2.31 15.70 -7.44
CA GLU A 155 3.72 16.07 -7.59
C GLU A 155 4.18 16.00 -9.05
N ASP A 156 5.12 16.88 -9.43
CA ASP A 156 5.67 16.94 -10.80
C ASP A 156 6.34 15.62 -11.25
N SER A 157 6.74 14.77 -10.29
CA SER A 157 7.41 13.49 -10.56
C SER A 157 6.43 12.34 -10.80
N GLU A 158 5.15 12.57 -10.57
CA GLU A 158 4.09 11.56 -10.63
C GLU A 158 3.21 11.73 -11.87
N GLU A 159 2.88 10.61 -12.49
CA GLU A 159 2.02 10.56 -13.66
C GLU A 159 0.88 9.59 -13.39
N LEU A 160 -0.31 10.11 -13.08
CA LEU A 160 -1.48 9.26 -12.84
C LEU A 160 -2.78 9.86 -13.38
N GLU A 161 -3.76 8.99 -13.57
CA GLU A 161 -5.15 9.31 -13.90
C GLU A 161 -6.08 8.88 -12.76
N ILE A 162 -7.00 9.76 -12.36
CA ILE A 162 -7.99 9.44 -11.34
C ILE A 162 -9.10 8.63 -11.98
N VAL A 163 -9.41 7.47 -11.42
CA VAL A 163 -10.44 6.55 -11.93
C VAL A 163 -11.49 6.33 -10.84
N LEU A 164 -12.74 6.72 -11.15
CA LEU A 164 -13.90 6.45 -10.29
C LEU A 164 -14.64 5.24 -10.86
N ALA A 165 -14.24 4.04 -10.41
CA ALA A 165 -14.67 2.79 -11.02
C ALA A 165 -15.95 2.25 -10.36
N ASP A 166 -17.02 2.13 -11.15
CA ASP A 166 -18.18 1.33 -10.75
C ASP A 166 -17.92 -0.17 -10.95
N ARG A 167 -18.91 -1.01 -10.64
CA ARG A 167 -18.78 -2.47 -10.73
C ARG A 167 -18.45 -2.97 -12.15
N GLU A 168 -18.98 -2.33 -13.20
CA GLU A 168 -18.69 -2.76 -14.57
C GLU A 168 -17.26 -2.38 -14.96
N GLU A 169 -16.81 -1.19 -14.56
CA GLU A 169 -15.42 -0.77 -14.77
C GLU A 169 -14.44 -1.62 -13.97
N VAL A 170 -14.77 -1.98 -12.73
CA VAL A 170 -13.96 -2.91 -11.92
C VAL A 170 -13.85 -4.29 -12.59
N LYS A 171 -14.93 -4.81 -13.17
CA LYS A 171 -14.89 -6.07 -13.95
C LYS A 171 -13.98 -5.96 -15.17
N ARG A 172 -14.00 -4.82 -15.87
CA ARG A 172 -13.12 -4.55 -17.02
C ARG A 172 -11.67 -4.50 -16.59
N ILE A 173 -11.34 -3.71 -15.56
CA ILE A 173 -9.99 -3.56 -15.00
C ILE A 173 -9.41 -4.93 -14.62
N LEU A 174 -10.15 -5.73 -13.84
CA LEU A 174 -9.69 -7.06 -13.41
C LEU A 174 -9.48 -8.05 -14.57
N ARG A 175 -10.15 -7.84 -15.72
CA ARG A 175 -10.05 -8.73 -16.89
C ARG A 175 -8.92 -8.32 -17.84
N GLU A 176 -8.71 -7.02 -18.01
CA GLU A 176 -7.96 -6.47 -19.15
C GLU A 176 -6.67 -5.76 -18.73
N GLU A 177 -6.57 -5.27 -17.50
CA GLU A 177 -5.54 -4.32 -17.08
C GLU A 177 -4.48 -4.94 -16.16
N LYS A 178 -3.34 -4.25 -16.03
CA LYS A 178 -2.37 -4.52 -14.96
C LYS A 178 -2.91 -3.93 -13.66
N VAL A 179 -2.96 -4.74 -12.61
CA VAL A 179 -3.51 -4.33 -11.31
C VAL A 179 -2.56 -4.74 -10.20
N ALA A 180 -2.27 -3.85 -9.25
CA ALA A 180 -1.50 -4.21 -8.07
C ALA A 180 -2.26 -5.25 -7.24
N ILE A 181 -1.56 -6.23 -6.66
CA ILE A 181 -2.20 -7.38 -6.00
C ILE A 181 -3.16 -6.99 -4.87
N ILE A 182 -2.82 -5.95 -4.07
CA ILE A 182 -3.68 -5.42 -2.99
C ILE A 182 -4.95 -4.81 -3.60
N CYS A 183 -4.80 -4.03 -4.67
CA CYS A 183 -5.91 -3.44 -5.41
C CYS A 183 -6.82 -4.54 -5.97
N ALA A 184 -6.25 -5.54 -6.65
CA ALA A 184 -7.00 -6.64 -7.23
C ALA A 184 -7.87 -7.37 -6.20
N TYR A 185 -7.32 -7.72 -5.01
CA TYR A 185 -8.10 -8.41 -3.98
C TYR A 185 -9.26 -7.57 -3.44
N MET A 186 -9.02 -6.29 -3.14
CA MET A 186 -10.09 -5.41 -2.65
C MET A 186 -11.16 -5.15 -3.71
N LEU A 187 -10.77 -5.09 -4.99
CA LEU A 187 -11.72 -5.02 -6.10
C LEU A 187 -12.57 -6.30 -6.23
N MET A 188 -11.99 -7.48 -5.97
CA MET A 188 -12.77 -8.72 -5.91
C MET A 188 -13.79 -8.70 -4.75
N HIS A 189 -13.41 -8.16 -3.59
CA HIS A 189 -14.35 -7.95 -2.47
C HIS A 189 -15.45 -6.96 -2.85
N PHE A 190 -15.08 -5.81 -3.44
CA PHE A 190 -16.04 -4.83 -3.92
C PHE A 190 -17.08 -5.45 -4.85
N LEU A 191 -16.66 -6.28 -5.81
CA LEU A 191 -17.58 -6.98 -6.71
C LEU A 191 -18.49 -7.98 -6.01
N HIS A 192 -18.00 -8.66 -4.97
CA HIS A 192 -18.75 -9.70 -4.27
C HIS A 192 -19.82 -9.12 -3.32
N GLU A 193 -19.49 -8.05 -2.58
CA GLU A 193 -20.38 -7.43 -1.61
C GLU A 193 -21.22 -6.33 -2.28
N GLU A 194 -22.42 -6.70 -2.76
CA GLU A 194 -23.31 -5.77 -3.48
C GLU A 194 -23.95 -4.69 -2.58
N GLU A 195 -24.44 -5.09 -1.40
CA GLU A 195 -25.22 -4.22 -0.52
C GLU A 195 -24.35 -3.40 0.44
N GLU A 196 -23.31 -4.01 1.00
CA GLU A 196 -22.41 -3.38 1.98
C GLU A 196 -20.95 -3.65 1.62
N PRO A 197 -20.29 -2.88 0.73
CA PRO A 197 -18.92 -3.16 0.29
C PRO A 197 -17.81 -3.03 1.35
N PHE A 198 -18.20 -2.64 2.57
CA PHE A 198 -17.36 -2.57 3.78
C PHE A 198 -17.86 -3.54 4.86
N GLY A 199 -18.72 -4.50 4.53
CA GLY A 199 -19.30 -5.44 5.48
C GLY A 199 -18.21 -6.24 6.20
N PHE A 200 -17.16 -6.62 5.48
CA PHE A 200 -15.99 -7.32 6.03
C PHE A 200 -15.25 -6.56 7.16
N LEU A 201 -15.42 -5.23 7.28
CA LEU A 201 -14.80 -4.43 8.35
C LEU A 201 -15.57 -4.49 9.67
N GLN A 202 -16.78 -5.06 9.67
CA GLN A 202 -17.67 -5.13 10.84
C GLN A 202 -17.50 -6.43 11.63
N GLU A 203 -16.76 -7.42 11.11
CA GLU A 203 -16.49 -8.66 11.83
C GLU A 203 -15.54 -8.41 13.02
N GLU A 204 -15.96 -8.84 14.22
CA GLU A 204 -15.10 -8.83 15.42
C GLU A 204 -14.01 -9.89 15.29
N LEU A 205 -12.74 -9.47 15.37
CA LEU A 205 -11.55 -10.33 15.31
C LEU A 205 -10.87 -10.49 16.68
#